data_AF-A0A948MHJ2-F1
#
_entry.id   AF-A0A948MHJ2-F1
#
_cell.length_a   1.000
_cell.length_b   1.000
_cell.length_c   1.000
_cell.angle_alpha   90.00
_cell.angle_beta   90.00
_cell.angle_gamma   90.00
#
_symmetry.space_group_name_H-M   'P 1'
#
loop_
_entity.id
_entity.type
_entity.pdbx_description
1 polymer ?
#
loop_
_entity_poly.entity_id
_entity_poly.type
_entity_poly.pdbx_seq_one_letter_code
_entity_poly.pdbx_strand_id
1 'polypeptide(L)'
;MKKTYSLLLLGALTLSSSMAIATPFGEPVDCTTTTTNVPIYGGWAQCSVTHNGETRQLSEYFFETLSPFVQVSDFTTIGGYYGRFSCSATLPFIRMEQVTSQQCKYKPVSGFSVSPRAGSFVLTSSARDYDGSIVNYRWIVNGSVASSSASISLPHIQSEYRNGKWYSRYEVSLEVTDNHGYKNTVSRSLLELNDECRTQACRNR
;
A
#
# COMPACT_ATOMS: atom_id res chain seq x y z
N MET A 1 19.76 60.88 -26.44
CA MET A 1 18.93 59.71 -26.81
C MET A 1 19.08 58.63 -25.75
N LYS A 2 18.16 58.56 -24.77
CA LYS A 2 18.14 57.51 -23.74
C LYS A 2 17.19 56.40 -24.21
N LYS A 3 17.68 55.17 -24.40
CA LYS A 3 16.85 54.00 -24.66
C LYS A 3 16.59 53.28 -23.33
N THR A 4 15.33 53.28 -22.92
CA THR A 4 14.78 52.49 -21.82
C THR A 4 14.58 51.05 -22.27
N TYR A 5 15.13 50.09 -21.52
CA TYR A 5 14.82 48.67 -21.69
C TYR A 5 13.72 48.28 -20.69
N SER A 6 12.60 47.80 -21.22
CA SER A 6 11.48 47.27 -20.45
C SER A 6 11.77 45.81 -20.09
N LEU A 7 11.89 45.49 -18.80
CA LEU A 7 11.93 44.11 -18.33
C LEU A 7 10.51 43.57 -18.22
N LEU A 8 10.17 42.62 -19.09
CA LEU A 8 9.02 41.74 -18.93
C LEU A 8 9.35 40.69 -17.86
N LEU A 9 8.71 40.76 -16.69
CA LEU A 9 8.64 39.64 -15.75
C LEU A 9 7.72 38.56 -16.35
N LEU A 10 8.28 37.43 -16.78
CA LEU A 10 7.51 36.20 -16.93
C LEU A 10 7.40 35.54 -15.56
N GLY A 11 6.19 35.54 -14.98
CA GLY A 11 5.86 34.71 -13.83
C GLY A 11 5.79 33.24 -14.25
N ALA A 12 6.67 32.41 -13.67
CA ALA A 12 6.60 30.97 -13.84
C ALA A 12 5.42 30.42 -13.01
N LEU A 13 4.35 30.03 -13.68
CA LEU A 13 3.26 29.26 -13.08
C LEU A 13 3.75 27.81 -12.96
N THR A 14 4.14 27.37 -11.77
CA THR A 14 4.46 25.96 -11.52
C THR A 14 3.15 25.18 -11.39
N LEU A 15 2.70 24.57 -12.48
CA LEU A 15 1.73 23.48 -12.38
C LEU A 15 2.41 22.31 -11.68
N SER A 16 2.14 22.11 -10.39
CA SER A 16 2.41 20.84 -9.72
C SER A 16 1.41 19.82 -10.28
N SER A 17 1.77 19.15 -11.37
CA SER A 17 1.08 17.95 -11.79
C SER A 17 1.38 16.84 -10.78
N SER A 18 0.45 16.63 -9.86
CA SER A 18 0.44 15.42 -9.04
C SER A 18 0.21 14.23 -9.97
N MET A 19 1.29 13.61 -10.44
CA MET A 19 1.19 12.29 -11.05
C MET A 19 0.68 11.35 -9.95
N ALA A 20 -0.59 10.97 -10.03
CA ALA A 20 -1.13 9.88 -9.25
C ALA A 20 -0.44 8.60 -9.72
N ILE A 21 0.70 8.28 -9.11
CA ILE A 21 1.27 6.95 -9.21
C ILE A 21 0.20 6.04 -8.60
N ALA A 22 -0.38 5.16 -9.40
CA ALA A 22 -1.24 4.10 -8.91
C ALA A 22 -0.38 3.18 -8.04
N THR A 23 -0.24 3.53 -6.77
CA THR A 23 0.41 2.68 -5.79
C THR A 23 -0.48 1.45 -5.59
N PRO A 24 0.09 0.29 -5.23
CA PRO A 24 -0.72 -0.86 -4.80
C PRO A 24 -1.57 -0.54 -3.56
N PHE A 25 -1.23 0.54 -2.87
CA PHE A 25 -1.93 1.13 -1.75
C PHE A 25 -2.92 2.18 -2.28
N GLY A 26 -4.08 2.33 -1.64
CA GLY A 26 -5.02 3.39 -1.98
C GLY A 26 -4.45 4.78 -1.72
N GLU A 27 -5.30 5.81 -1.81
CA GLU A 27 -4.86 7.19 -1.55
C GLU A 27 -4.49 7.35 -0.07
N PRO A 28 -3.30 7.88 0.27
CA PRO A 28 -2.92 8.11 1.66
C PRO A 28 -3.78 9.21 2.28
N VAL A 29 -4.21 9.00 3.51
CA VAL A 29 -5.05 9.88 4.33
C VAL A 29 -4.58 9.86 5.78
N ASP A 30 -4.95 10.88 6.56
CA ASP A 30 -4.65 11.01 7.99
C ASP A 30 -3.21 10.64 8.36
N CYS A 31 -2.27 11.22 7.61
CA CYS A 31 -0.85 11.05 7.84
C CYS A 31 -0.43 11.74 9.13
N THR A 32 0.16 10.98 10.04
CA THR A 32 0.71 11.47 11.30
C THR A 32 2.22 11.41 11.25
N THR A 33 2.86 12.51 11.63
CA THR A 33 4.32 12.59 11.74
C THR A 33 4.69 12.53 13.21
N THR A 34 5.50 11.53 13.58
CA THR A 34 6.02 11.38 14.94
C THR A 34 7.51 11.61 14.92
N THR A 35 7.96 12.57 15.72
CA THR A 35 9.37 12.83 15.97
C THR A 35 9.74 12.26 17.33
N THR A 36 10.70 11.34 17.35
CA THR A 36 11.16 10.69 18.57
C THR A 36 12.67 10.87 18.69
N ASN A 37 13.11 11.19 19.91
CA ASN A 37 14.52 11.17 20.26
C ASN A 37 14.95 9.72 20.47
N VAL A 38 15.83 9.20 19.63
CA VAL A 38 16.42 7.87 19.79
C VAL A 38 17.89 7.99 20.20
N PRO A 39 18.39 7.14 21.10
CA PRO A 39 19.80 7.14 21.46
C PRO A 39 20.65 6.53 20.34
N ILE A 40 21.76 7.19 20.02
CA ILE A 40 22.79 6.70 19.11
C ILE A 40 23.99 6.27 19.93
N TYR A 41 24.50 5.08 19.62
CA TYR A 41 25.67 4.48 20.24
C TYR A 41 26.76 4.26 19.20
N GLY A 42 28.02 4.26 19.61
CA GLY A 42 29.14 3.98 18.74
C GLY A 42 30.48 4.20 19.43
N GLY A 43 31.55 3.69 18.84
CA GLY A 43 32.88 3.71 19.42
C GLY A 43 33.43 2.32 19.69
N TRP A 44 34.43 2.25 20.57
CA TRP A 44 35.04 0.99 20.98
C TRP A 44 34.14 0.22 21.93
N ALA A 45 33.79 -1.01 21.56
CA ALA A 45 33.15 -1.98 22.44
C ALA A 45 34.19 -2.97 22.93
N GLN A 46 34.14 -3.30 24.23
CA GLN A 46 35.09 -4.18 24.86
C GLN A 46 34.38 -5.21 25.74
N CYS A 47 34.89 -6.44 25.73
CA CYS A 47 34.44 -7.50 26.62
C CYS A 47 35.57 -8.48 26.91
N SER A 48 35.42 -9.32 27.92
CA SER A 48 36.43 -10.29 28.32
C SER A 48 35.94 -11.72 28.11
N VAL A 49 36.82 -12.57 27.57
CA VAL A 49 36.60 -14.01 27.41
C VAL A 49 37.61 -14.75 28.26
N THR A 50 37.16 -15.77 28.99
CA THR A 50 38.04 -16.63 29.80
C THR A 50 38.03 -18.05 29.24
N HIS A 51 39.20 -18.62 28.97
CA HIS A 51 39.35 -20.01 28.54
C HIS A 51 40.55 -20.65 29.24
N ASN A 52 40.36 -21.85 29.80
CA ASN A 52 41.36 -22.58 30.61
C ASN A 52 42.09 -21.70 31.66
N GLY A 53 41.36 -20.80 32.31
CA GLY A 53 41.89 -19.90 33.34
C GLY A 53 42.63 -18.67 32.82
N GLU A 54 42.89 -18.55 31.52
CA GLU A 54 43.41 -17.32 30.92
C GLU A 54 42.24 -16.41 30.49
N THR A 55 42.30 -15.14 30.89
CA THR A 55 41.33 -14.11 30.48
C THR A 55 41.95 -13.18 29.46
N ARG A 56 41.24 -12.91 28.36
CA ARG A 56 41.62 -11.91 27.36
C ARG A 56 40.49 -10.92 27.12
N GLN A 57 40.87 -9.67 26.90
CA GLN A 57 39.94 -8.63 26.48
C GLN A 57 39.90 -8.61 24.95
N LEU A 58 38.70 -8.66 24.39
CA LEU A 58 38.43 -8.42 22.98
C LEU A 58 37.91 -6.98 22.84
N SER A 59 38.31 -6.30 21.77
CA SER A 59 37.94 -4.90 21.52
C SER A 59 37.75 -4.67 20.03
N GLU A 60 36.64 -4.04 19.65
CA GLU A 60 36.34 -3.72 18.25
C GLU A 60 35.63 -2.36 18.18
N TYR A 61 35.89 -1.60 17.13
CA TYR A 61 35.24 -0.31 16.89
C TYR A 61 33.98 -0.49 16.07
N PHE A 62 32.87 0.08 16.52
CA PHE A 62 31.61 0.07 15.80
C PHE A 62 31.20 1.50 15.42
N PHE A 63 30.71 1.63 14.19
CA PHE A 63 30.05 2.85 13.74
C PHE A 63 28.70 3.04 14.44
N GLU A 64 28.12 4.22 14.24
CA GLU A 64 26.87 4.63 14.86
C GLU A 64 25.74 3.63 14.61
N THR A 65 25.04 3.26 15.68
CA THR A 65 23.95 2.30 15.67
C THR A 65 22.89 2.66 16.72
N LEU A 66 21.68 2.14 16.55
CA LEU A 66 20.58 2.26 17.51
C LEU A 66 20.64 1.20 18.61
N SER A 67 21.47 0.16 18.44
CA SER A 67 21.63 -0.91 19.43
C SER A 67 22.80 -0.61 20.36
N PRO A 68 22.59 -0.57 21.69
CA PRO A 68 23.70 -0.45 22.64
C PRO A 68 24.49 -1.75 22.78
N PHE A 69 24.03 -2.87 22.23
CA PHE A 69 24.67 -4.19 22.40
C PHE A 69 25.22 -4.69 21.06
N VAL A 70 26.45 -5.21 21.10
CA VAL A 70 27.15 -5.78 19.95
C VAL A 70 27.85 -7.08 20.36
N GLN A 71 28.14 -7.92 19.36
CA GLN A 71 29.05 -9.06 19.52
C GLN A 71 30.44 -8.62 19.06
N VAL A 72 31.42 -8.68 19.96
CA VAL A 72 32.82 -8.53 19.61
C VAL A 72 33.39 -9.92 19.41
N SER A 73 34.12 -10.14 18.32
CA SER A 73 34.75 -11.44 18.07
C SER A 73 36.13 -11.29 17.48
N ASP A 74 37.04 -12.17 17.86
CA ASP A 74 38.40 -12.19 17.35
C ASP A 74 38.92 -13.62 17.22
N PHE A 75 39.85 -13.85 16.29
CA PHE A 75 40.60 -15.10 16.19
C PHE A 75 41.90 -14.95 16.96
N THR A 76 42.00 -15.63 18.09
CA THR A 76 43.15 -15.50 18.98
C THR A 76 43.39 -16.78 19.78
N THR A 77 44.51 -16.83 20.50
CA THR A 77 44.85 -17.94 21.40
C THR A 77 44.55 -17.54 22.84
N ILE A 78 43.71 -18.32 23.53
CA ILE A 78 43.41 -18.14 24.96
C ILE A 78 43.52 -19.49 25.64
N GLY A 79 44.31 -19.61 26.71
CA GLY A 79 44.42 -20.84 27.49
C GLY A 79 44.95 -22.03 26.67
N GLY A 80 45.81 -21.75 25.70
CA GLY A 80 46.41 -22.73 24.78
C GLY A 80 45.53 -23.15 23.59
N TYR A 81 44.29 -22.67 23.48
CA TYR A 81 43.41 -22.95 22.34
C TYR A 81 43.37 -21.77 21.37
N TYR A 82 43.65 -22.03 20.08
CA TYR A 82 43.47 -21.08 18.99
C TYR A 82 42.10 -21.28 18.34
N GLY A 83 41.30 -20.22 18.31
CA GLY A 83 39.99 -20.25 17.65
C GLY A 83 39.31 -18.90 17.69
N ARG A 84 38.06 -18.87 17.22
CA ARG A 84 37.22 -17.67 17.31
C ARG A 84 36.60 -17.59 18.69
N PHE A 85 36.89 -16.52 19.39
CA PHE A 85 36.24 -16.16 20.64
C PHE A 85 35.30 -14.99 20.40
N SER A 86 34.17 -14.98 21.08
CA SER A 86 33.19 -13.89 21.00
C SER A 86 32.54 -13.62 22.34
N CYS A 87 32.20 -12.36 22.56
CA CYS A 87 31.44 -11.94 23.73
C CYS A 87 30.55 -10.75 23.40
N SER A 88 29.51 -10.58 24.22
CA SER A 88 28.63 -9.41 24.17
C SER A 88 29.33 -8.23 24.83
N ALA A 89 29.30 -7.07 24.19
CA ALA A 89 29.79 -5.82 24.73
C ALA A 89 28.74 -4.71 24.56
N THR A 90 28.88 -3.66 25.37
CA THR A 90 28.05 -2.45 25.26
C THR A 90 28.80 -1.35 24.53
N LEU A 91 28.09 -0.61 23.69
CA LEU A 91 28.62 0.59 23.05
C LEU A 91 28.40 1.85 23.89
N PRO A 92 29.36 2.79 23.87
CA PRO A 92 29.18 4.11 24.46
C PRO A 92 28.02 4.87 23.80
N PHE A 93 27.26 5.59 24.61
CA PHE A 93 26.28 6.56 24.13
C PHE A 93 26.99 7.78 23.52
N ILE A 94 26.49 8.25 22.38
CA ILE A 94 27.01 9.43 21.69
C ILE A 94 26.06 10.62 21.89
N ARG A 95 24.81 10.47 21.42
CA ARG A 95 23.81 11.55 21.42
C ARG A 95 22.39 11.00 21.31
N MET A 96 21.42 11.87 21.57
CA MET A 96 20.05 11.67 21.10
C MET A 96 19.93 12.23 19.68
N GLU A 97 19.35 11.46 18.77
CA GLU A 97 19.05 11.87 17.40
C GLU A 97 17.53 12.00 17.22
N GLN A 98 17.09 13.07 16.58
CA GLN A 98 15.68 13.26 16.26
C GLN A 98 15.33 12.49 15.00
N VAL A 99 14.71 11.33 15.17
CA VAL A 99 14.18 10.56 14.05
C VAL A 99 12.72 10.93 13.85
N THR A 100 12.44 11.45 12.65
CA THR A 100 11.08 11.75 12.23
C THR A 100 10.58 10.61 11.36
N SER A 101 9.44 10.05 11.73
CA SER A 101 8.74 9.02 10.97
C SER A 101 7.36 9.53 10.58
N GLN A 102 6.93 9.21 9.36
CA GLN A 102 5.58 9.51 8.89
C GLN A 102 4.83 8.21 8.67
N GLN A 103 3.65 8.10 9.24
CA GLN A 103 2.75 6.97 9.03
C GLN A 103 1.39 7.49 8.56
N CYS A 104 0.87 6.90 7.50
CA CYS A 104 -0.43 7.26 6.93
C CYS A 104 -1.43 6.12 7.08
N LYS A 105 -2.71 6.49 7.09
CA LYS A 105 -3.82 5.60 6.74
C LYS A 105 -4.01 5.59 5.23
N TYR A 106 -4.70 4.60 4.69
CA TYR A 106 -4.98 4.55 3.26
C TYR A 106 -6.48 4.36 3.01
N LYS A 107 -7.01 5.07 2.02
CA LYS A 107 -8.36 4.78 1.51
C LYS A 107 -8.38 3.36 0.93
N PRO A 108 -9.54 2.68 0.92
CA PRO A 108 -9.64 1.41 0.22
C PRO A 108 -9.47 1.62 -1.29
N VAL A 109 -9.05 0.58 -2.00
CA VAL A 109 -9.07 0.53 -3.47
C VAL A 109 -10.30 -0.27 -3.89
N SER A 110 -11.23 0.39 -4.57
CA SER A 110 -12.44 -0.25 -5.08
C SER A 110 -12.21 -0.95 -6.42
N GLY A 111 -12.92 -2.05 -6.63
CA GLY A 111 -12.83 -2.85 -7.86
C GLY A 111 -13.88 -3.94 -7.83
N PHE A 112 -14.25 -4.46 -9.00
CA PHE A 112 -15.10 -5.63 -9.10
C PHE A 112 -14.91 -6.42 -10.40
N SER A 113 -15.23 -7.70 -10.34
CA SER A 113 -15.28 -8.61 -11.48
C SER A 113 -16.72 -8.91 -11.90
N VAL A 114 -16.89 -9.34 -13.15
CA VAL A 114 -18.17 -9.77 -13.72
C VAL A 114 -18.06 -11.26 -14.04
N SER A 115 -19.04 -12.05 -13.61
CA SER A 115 -19.12 -13.48 -13.87
C SER A 115 -20.47 -13.81 -14.51
N PRO A 116 -20.50 -14.16 -15.81
CA PRO A 116 -21.73 -14.55 -16.50
C PRO A 116 -22.36 -15.82 -15.91
N ARG A 117 -23.68 -15.89 -15.92
CA ARG A 117 -24.51 -17.05 -15.57
C ARG A 117 -25.62 -17.22 -16.61
N ALA A 118 -26.34 -18.34 -16.57
CA ALA A 118 -27.55 -18.46 -17.37
C ALA A 118 -28.59 -17.43 -16.90
N GLY A 119 -29.00 -16.54 -17.80
CA GLY A 119 -30.02 -15.51 -17.57
C GLY A 119 -29.63 -14.34 -16.64
N SER A 120 -28.38 -14.29 -16.20
CA SER A 120 -27.90 -13.24 -15.30
C SER A 120 -26.38 -13.16 -15.32
N PHE A 121 -25.82 -12.18 -14.63
CA PHE A 121 -24.40 -12.17 -14.27
C PHE A 121 -24.24 -11.72 -12.83
N VAL A 122 -23.13 -12.10 -12.23
CA VAL A 122 -22.78 -11.73 -10.85
C VAL A 122 -21.62 -10.76 -10.87
N LEU A 123 -21.81 -9.66 -10.17
CA LEU A 123 -20.77 -8.71 -9.85
C LEU A 123 -20.22 -9.07 -8.48
N THR A 124 -18.90 -9.23 -8.38
CA THR A 124 -18.23 -9.55 -7.13
C THR A 124 -17.19 -8.49 -6.85
N SER A 125 -17.26 -7.86 -5.68
CA SER A 125 -16.25 -6.91 -5.23
C SER A 125 -14.88 -7.58 -5.19
N SER A 126 -13.88 -6.88 -5.75
CA SER A 126 -12.46 -7.18 -5.61
C SER A 126 -11.73 -6.09 -4.82
N ALA A 127 -12.48 -5.27 -4.08
CA ALA A 127 -11.94 -4.18 -3.29
C ALA A 127 -10.95 -4.68 -2.23
N ARG A 128 -9.95 -3.85 -1.93
CA ARG A 128 -8.89 -4.15 -0.97
C ARG A 128 -8.62 -2.92 -0.12
N ASP A 129 -8.20 -3.16 1.12
CA ASP A 129 -7.67 -2.14 2.00
C ASP A 129 -6.28 -2.60 2.48
N TYR A 130 -5.31 -1.70 2.47
CA TYR A 130 -3.90 -2.04 2.71
C TYR A 130 -3.56 -2.09 4.20
N ASP A 131 -4.10 -1.17 4.98
CA ASP A 131 -3.85 -1.01 6.40
C ASP A 131 -5.11 -1.27 7.26
N GLY A 132 -6.12 -1.89 6.66
CA GLY A 132 -7.39 -2.20 7.29
C GLY A 132 -8.22 -3.24 6.54
N SER A 133 -9.54 -3.11 6.65
CA SER A 133 -10.52 -4.05 6.10
C SER A 133 -11.76 -3.32 5.58
N ILE A 134 -12.39 -3.88 4.54
CA ILE A 134 -13.65 -3.36 3.99
C ILE A 134 -14.80 -3.79 4.91
N VAL A 135 -15.60 -2.83 5.37
CA VAL A 135 -16.74 -3.08 6.28
C VAL A 135 -18.09 -2.85 5.61
N ASN A 136 -18.14 -2.11 4.50
CA ASN A 136 -19.39 -1.85 3.79
C ASN A 136 -19.19 -1.80 2.27
N TYR A 137 -20.20 -2.29 1.55
CA TYR A 137 -20.32 -2.21 0.11
C TYR A 137 -21.59 -1.45 -0.24
N ARG A 138 -21.59 -0.70 -1.34
CA ARG A 138 -22.78 -0.02 -1.85
C ARG A 138 -22.76 -0.04 -3.37
N TRP A 139 -23.57 -0.94 -3.92
CA TRP A 139 -23.81 -1.04 -5.36
C TRP A 139 -24.88 -0.06 -5.79
N ILE A 140 -24.57 0.75 -6.79
CA ILE A 140 -25.50 1.65 -7.46
C ILE A 140 -25.58 1.17 -8.91
N VAL A 141 -26.78 0.83 -9.36
CA VAL A 141 -27.03 0.30 -10.70
C VAL A 141 -28.07 1.21 -11.36
N ASN A 142 -27.71 1.77 -12.53
CA ASN A 142 -28.53 2.73 -13.26
C ASN A 142 -29.02 3.88 -12.37
N GLY A 143 -28.13 4.40 -11.52
CA GLY A 143 -28.41 5.53 -10.62
C GLY A 143 -29.14 5.19 -9.32
N SER A 144 -29.56 3.94 -9.11
CA SER A 144 -30.30 3.51 -7.92
C SER A 144 -29.48 2.56 -7.05
N VAL A 145 -29.58 2.69 -5.72
CA VAL A 145 -28.94 1.74 -4.79
C VAL A 145 -29.57 0.36 -4.96
N ALA A 146 -28.75 -0.64 -5.27
CA ALA A 146 -29.20 -1.98 -5.59
C ALA A 146 -28.87 -3.01 -4.52
N SER A 147 -27.73 -2.88 -3.81
CA SER A 147 -27.30 -3.83 -2.78
C SER A 147 -26.20 -3.24 -1.89
N SER A 148 -26.07 -3.79 -0.68
CA SER A 148 -24.96 -3.53 0.25
C SER A 148 -24.08 -4.75 0.52
N SER A 149 -24.23 -5.82 -0.25
CA SER A 149 -23.45 -7.06 -0.12
C SER A 149 -22.14 -6.99 -0.92
N ALA A 150 -21.18 -7.86 -0.60
CA ALA A 150 -19.93 -7.97 -1.35
C ALA A 150 -20.14 -8.41 -2.83
N SER A 151 -21.29 -8.98 -3.15
CA SER A 151 -21.70 -9.32 -4.50
C SER A 151 -23.18 -9.03 -4.75
N ILE A 152 -23.54 -8.86 -6.02
CA ILE A 152 -24.92 -8.68 -6.50
C ILE A 152 -25.09 -9.47 -7.81
N SER A 153 -26.27 -10.05 -8.01
CA SER A 153 -26.65 -10.63 -9.31
C SER A 153 -27.57 -9.67 -10.04
N LEU A 154 -27.27 -9.41 -11.31
CA LEU A 154 -28.11 -8.61 -12.21
C LEU A 154 -28.68 -9.53 -13.31
N PRO A 155 -29.98 -9.38 -13.64
CA PRO A 155 -30.59 -10.17 -14.69
C PRO A 155 -30.09 -9.72 -16.07
N HIS A 156 -30.17 -10.61 -17.04
CA HIS A 156 -30.09 -10.18 -18.41
C HIS A 156 -31.35 -9.39 -18.80
N ILE A 157 -31.15 -8.33 -19.58
CA ILE A 157 -32.20 -7.50 -20.18
C ILE A 157 -31.89 -7.31 -21.67
N GLN A 158 -32.94 -7.06 -22.46
CA GLN A 158 -32.82 -6.70 -23.88
C GLN A 158 -32.74 -5.17 -24.00
N SER A 159 -31.59 -4.60 -23.66
CA SER A 159 -31.41 -3.14 -23.73
C SER A 159 -30.92 -2.65 -25.09
N GLU A 160 -30.18 -3.48 -25.82
CA GLU A 160 -29.47 -3.04 -27.00
C GLU A 160 -29.28 -4.20 -27.99
N TYR A 161 -29.55 -3.98 -29.27
CA TYR A 161 -29.39 -4.99 -30.33
C TYR A 161 -28.24 -4.60 -31.26
N ARG A 162 -27.23 -5.47 -31.39
CA ARG A 162 -26.05 -5.25 -32.24
C ARG A 162 -25.64 -6.54 -32.92
N ASN A 163 -25.41 -6.49 -34.23
CA ASN A 163 -24.87 -7.61 -35.01
C ASN A 163 -25.61 -8.94 -34.78
N GLY A 164 -26.95 -8.89 -34.73
CA GLY A 164 -27.76 -10.10 -34.54
C GLY A 164 -27.90 -10.59 -33.09
N LYS A 165 -27.40 -9.83 -32.11
CA LYS A 165 -27.38 -10.24 -30.69
C LYS A 165 -27.95 -9.15 -29.78
N TRP A 166 -28.61 -9.58 -28.72
CA TRP A 166 -29.07 -8.71 -27.64
C TRP A 166 -28.00 -8.55 -26.57
N TYR A 167 -27.89 -7.35 -26.01
CA TYR A 167 -26.99 -7.02 -24.91
C TYR A 167 -27.75 -6.35 -23.76
N SER A 168 -27.24 -6.57 -22.56
CA SER A 168 -27.65 -5.94 -21.31
C SER A 168 -26.67 -4.83 -20.94
N ARG A 169 -27.15 -3.59 -20.96
CA ARG A 169 -26.40 -2.40 -20.59
C ARG A 169 -26.73 -1.97 -19.18
N TYR A 170 -25.69 -1.75 -18.38
CA TYR A 170 -25.82 -1.24 -17.01
C TYR A 170 -24.75 -0.20 -16.72
N GLU A 171 -25.14 0.89 -16.07
CA GLU A 171 -24.20 1.80 -15.42
C GLU A 171 -24.04 1.34 -13.97
N VAL A 172 -22.86 0.82 -13.62
CA VAL A 172 -22.60 0.23 -12.31
C VAL A 172 -21.55 1.05 -11.57
N SER A 173 -21.87 1.46 -10.36
CA SER A 173 -20.90 1.99 -9.40
C SER A 173 -20.84 1.10 -8.15
N LEU A 174 -19.63 0.85 -7.66
CA LEU A 174 -19.38 0.23 -6.38
C LEU A 174 -18.63 1.23 -5.49
N GLU A 175 -19.29 1.73 -4.46
CA GLU A 175 -18.65 2.45 -3.36
C GLU A 175 -18.36 1.45 -2.24
N VAL A 176 -17.12 1.44 -1.74
CA VAL A 176 -16.71 0.65 -0.57
C VAL A 176 -16.28 1.58 0.55
N THR A 177 -16.46 1.13 1.80
CA THR A 177 -16.02 1.84 3.00
C THR A 177 -15.16 0.90 3.85
N ASP A 178 -14.04 1.40 4.34
CA ASP A 178 -13.15 0.67 5.24
C ASP A 178 -13.53 0.81 6.73
N ASN A 179 -12.83 0.10 7.60
CA ASN A 179 -13.03 0.14 9.05
C ASN A 179 -12.58 1.45 9.72
N HIS A 180 -11.97 2.38 8.97
CA HIS A 180 -11.61 3.73 9.40
C HIS A 180 -12.61 4.78 8.87
N GLY A 181 -13.58 4.37 8.06
CA GLY A 181 -14.63 5.22 7.49
C GLY A 181 -14.26 5.86 6.14
N TYR A 182 -13.08 5.60 5.58
CA TYR A 182 -12.73 6.13 4.27
C TYR A 182 -13.41 5.35 3.15
N LYS A 183 -13.62 6.04 2.04
CA LYS A 183 -14.39 5.54 0.92
C LYS A 183 -13.64 5.63 -0.39
N ASN A 184 -13.94 4.70 -1.27
CA ASN A 184 -13.53 4.75 -2.66
C ASN A 184 -14.61 4.16 -3.55
N THR A 185 -14.74 4.72 -4.75
CA THR A 185 -15.80 4.36 -5.69
C THR A 185 -15.21 4.07 -7.07
N VAL A 186 -15.66 2.97 -7.66
CA VAL A 186 -15.37 2.61 -9.05
C VAL A 186 -16.67 2.58 -9.83
N SER A 187 -16.67 3.16 -11.03
CA SER A 187 -17.80 3.17 -11.95
C SER A 187 -17.41 2.54 -13.27
N ARG A 188 -18.26 1.65 -13.80
CA ARG A 188 -18.09 1.00 -15.11
C ARG A 188 -19.43 0.90 -15.83
N SER A 189 -19.44 1.32 -17.09
CA SER A 189 -20.51 0.96 -18.03
C SER A 189 -20.28 -0.47 -18.50
N LEU A 190 -21.22 -1.37 -18.21
CA LEU A 190 -21.19 -2.76 -18.62
C LEU A 190 -22.07 -2.95 -19.85
N LEU A 191 -21.60 -3.77 -20.79
CA LEU A 191 -22.37 -4.24 -21.94
C LEU A 191 -22.20 -5.76 -22.02
N GLU A 192 -23.06 -6.47 -21.30
CA GLU A 192 -22.99 -7.93 -21.20
C GLU A 192 -23.85 -8.58 -22.28
N LEU A 193 -23.33 -9.61 -22.93
CA LEU A 193 -24.07 -10.35 -23.95
C LEU A 193 -25.27 -11.06 -23.30
N ASN A 194 -26.46 -10.80 -23.84
CA ASN A 194 -27.67 -11.50 -23.44
C ASN A 194 -27.90 -12.70 -24.37
N ASP A 195 -27.31 -13.83 -24.02
CA ASP A 195 -27.45 -15.09 -24.76
C ASP A 195 -28.72 -15.89 -24.39
N GLU A 196 -29.70 -15.29 -23.70
CA GLU A 196 -31.00 -15.95 -23.44
C GLU A 196 -31.76 -16.32 -24.73
N CYS A 197 -31.42 -15.73 -25.89
CA CYS A 197 -31.92 -16.18 -27.20
C CYS A 197 -31.29 -17.51 -27.69
N ARG A 198 -30.90 -18.41 -26.79
CA ARG A 198 -30.54 -19.80 -27.15
C ARG A 198 -31.73 -20.75 -27.15
N THR A 199 -32.86 -20.36 -26.57
CA THR A 199 -34.14 -21.10 -26.64
C THR A 199 -35.11 -20.46 -27.61
N GLN A 200 -35.84 -21.28 -28.38
CA GLN A 200 -36.63 -21.00 -29.60
C GLN A 200 -37.55 -19.77 -29.65
N ALA A 201 -37.77 -19.04 -28.56
CA ALA A 201 -38.71 -17.92 -28.49
C ALA A 201 -38.34 -16.70 -29.36
N CYS A 202 -37.08 -16.54 -29.76
CA CYS A 202 -36.64 -15.39 -30.56
C CYS A 202 -36.70 -15.60 -32.09
N ARG A 203 -37.06 -16.80 -32.59
CA ARG A 203 -37.07 -17.04 -34.05
C ARG A 203 -38.33 -16.55 -34.78
N ASN A 204 -39.39 -16.17 -34.06
CA ASN A 204 -40.70 -15.85 -34.63
C ASN A 204 -41.17 -14.41 -34.35
N ARG A 205 -40.26 -13.44 -34.22
CA ARG A 205 -40.59 -12.02 -34.23
C ARG A 205 -39.69 -11.25 -35.19
#